data_AF-A0A7V6BEJ9-F1
#
_entry.id   AF-A0A7V6BEJ9-F1
#
_cell.length_a   1.000
_cell.length_b   1.000
_cell.length_c   1.000
_cell.angle_alpha   90.00
_cell.angle_beta   90.00
_cell.angle_gamma   90.00
#
_symmetry.space_group_name_H-M   'P 1'
#
loop_
_entity.id
_entity.type
_entity.pdbx_description
1 polymer ?
#
loop_
_entity_poly.entity_id
_entity_poly.type
_entity_poly.pdbx_seq_one_letter_code
_entity_poly.pdbx_strand_id
1 'polypeptide(L)'
;MKTKIQRKAGFTLVEIMIVVAIIGLLAAIAIPNFVRARETARMNACINNLRMIDSAKQQWAIEKNQPQNATPGEADITPYIKGNQMPVCPANGTYTIGNISTDPTC
;
A
#
# COMPACT_ATOMS: atom_id res chain seq x y z
N MET A 1 -48.77 -18.94 -40.33
CA MET A 1 -47.48 -18.84 -39.60
C MET A 1 -47.81 -18.53 -38.14
N LYS A 2 -47.65 -19.48 -37.20
CA LYS A 2 -48.03 -19.30 -35.78
C LYS A 2 -46.80 -18.87 -34.98
N THR A 3 -46.74 -17.61 -34.58
CA THR A 3 -45.64 -17.04 -33.77
C THR A 3 -45.80 -17.52 -32.32
N LYS A 4 -44.89 -18.37 -31.83
CA LYS A 4 -44.85 -18.76 -30.41
C LYS A 4 -44.38 -17.56 -29.59
N ILE A 5 -45.28 -16.97 -28.80
CA ILE A 5 -44.92 -15.97 -27.79
C ILE A 5 -44.18 -16.70 -26.67
N GLN A 6 -42.85 -16.54 -26.62
CA GLN A 6 -42.02 -17.01 -25.51
C GLN A 6 -42.40 -16.19 -24.26
N ARG A 7 -42.97 -16.84 -23.25
CA ARG A 7 -43.21 -16.19 -21.95
C ARG A 7 -41.85 -15.89 -21.33
N LYS A 8 -41.50 -14.61 -21.20
CA LYS A 8 -40.34 -14.19 -20.40
C LYS A 8 -40.61 -14.63 -18.96
N ALA A 9 -39.80 -15.54 -18.43
CA ALA A 9 -39.78 -15.83 -17.00
C ALA A 9 -39.25 -14.60 -16.27
N GLY A 10 -40.06 -14.00 -15.40
CA GLY A 10 -39.63 -12.91 -14.52
C GLY A 10 -38.96 -13.48 -13.28
N PHE A 11 -37.99 -12.74 -12.74
CA PHE A 11 -37.40 -13.03 -11.43
C PHE A 11 -38.48 -12.90 -10.35
N THR A 12 -38.56 -13.87 -9.44
CA THR A 12 -39.44 -13.77 -8.27
C THR A 12 -38.82 -12.85 -7.21
N LEU A 13 -39.65 -12.18 -6.41
CA LEU A 13 -39.17 -11.37 -5.29
C LEU A 13 -38.35 -12.21 -4.28
N VAL A 14 -38.74 -13.47 -4.09
CA VAL A 14 -38.07 -14.40 -3.18
C VAL A 14 -36.65 -14.72 -3.64
N GLU A 15 -36.44 -14.94 -4.95
CA GLU A 15 -35.09 -15.17 -5.50
C GLU A 15 -34.17 -13.97 -5.27
N ILE A 16 -34.68 -12.74 -5.45
CA ILE A 16 -33.89 -11.52 -5.18
C ILE A 16 -33.55 -11.39 -3.69
N MET A 17 -34.51 -11.68 -2.79
CA MET A 17 -34.30 -11.59 -1.34
C MET A 17 -33.17 -12.51 -0.86
N ILE A 18 -33.15 -13.76 -1.31
CA ILE A 18 -32.11 -14.74 -0.91
C ILE A 18 -30.74 -14.29 -1.41
N VAL A 19 -30.65 -13.79 -2.64
CA VAL A 19 -29.39 -13.31 -3.22
C VAL A 19 -28.82 -12.13 -2.43
N VAL A 20 -29.64 -11.13 -2.09
CA VAL A 20 -29.17 -9.98 -1.30
C VAL A 20 -28.77 -10.40 0.12
N ALA A 21 -29.47 -11.36 0.72
CA ALA A 21 -29.11 -11.90 2.03
C ALA A 21 -27.72 -12.57 2.03
N ILE A 22 -27.43 -13.39 1.02
CA ILE A 22 -26.12 -14.05 0.88
C ILE A 22 -25.01 -13.03 0.60
N ILE A 23 -25.25 -12.06 -0.30
CA ILE A 23 -24.29 -10.98 -0.59
C ILE A 23 -24.01 -10.17 0.67
N GLY A 24 -25.04 -9.83 1.45
CA GLY A 24 -24.91 -9.09 2.71
C GLY A 24 -24.05 -9.84 3.73
N LEU A 25 -24.26 -11.14 3.89
CA LEU A 25 -23.45 -11.99 4.77
C LEU A 25 -21.98 -12.03 4.34
N LEU A 26 -21.72 -12.24 3.05
CA LEU A 26 -20.35 -12.27 2.52
C LEU A 26 -19.65 -10.91 2.68
N ALA A 27 -20.35 -9.81 2.38
CA ALA A 27 -19.84 -8.46 2.52
C ALA A 27 -19.51 -8.12 3.98
N ALA A 28 -20.35 -8.54 4.93
CA ALA A 28 -20.13 -8.31 6.36
C ALA A 28 -18.82 -8.91 6.88
N ILE A 29 -18.39 -10.05 6.32
CA ILE A 29 -17.10 -10.70 6.68
C ILE A 29 -15.95 -10.11 5.86
N ALA A 30 -16.17 -9.87 4.56
CA ALA A 30 -15.12 -9.44 3.64
C ALA A 30 -14.64 -8.01 3.88
N ILE A 31 -15.56 -7.06 4.11
CA ILE A 31 -15.24 -5.63 4.27
C ILE A 31 -14.26 -5.37 5.43
N PRO A 32 -14.52 -5.81 6.69
CA PRO A 32 -13.59 -5.53 7.79
C PRO A 32 -12.22 -6.18 7.59
N ASN A 33 -12.19 -7.38 7.00
CA ASN A 33 -10.93 -8.06 6.70
C ASN A 33 -10.13 -7.33 5.60
N PHE A 34 -10.81 -6.82 4.57
CA PHE A 34 -10.18 -6.04 3.51
C PHE A 34 -9.59 -4.72 4.04
N VAL A 35 -10.30 -4.03 4.95
CA VAL A 35 -9.78 -2.80 5.59
C VAL A 35 -8.50 -3.08 6.37
N ARG A 36 -8.50 -4.11 7.23
CA ARG A 36 -7.30 -4.51 7.99
C ARG A 36 -6.15 -4.91 7.06
N ALA A 37 -6.43 -5.71 6.02
CA ALA A 37 -5.41 -6.11 5.05
C ALA A 37 -4.78 -4.90 4.35
N ARG A 38 -5.59 -3.89 4.01
CA ARG A 38 -5.11 -2.64 3.41
C ARG A 38 -4.23 -1.84 4.37
N GLU A 39 -4.60 -1.76 5.65
CA GLU A 39 -3.78 -1.09 6.67
C GLU A 39 -2.43 -1.79 6.87
N THR A 40 -2.43 -3.11 6.99
CA THR A 40 -1.20 -3.91 7.08
C THR A 40 -0.34 -3.75 5.82
N ALA A 41 -0.94 -3.73 4.64
CA ALA A 41 -0.20 -3.50 3.38
C ALA A 41 0.45 -2.11 3.35
N ARG A 42 -0.24 -1.06 3.84
CA ARG A 42 0.33 0.29 3.96
C ARG A 42 1.50 0.32 4.94
N MET A 43 1.36 -0.33 6.10
CA MET A 43 2.43 -0.43 7.09
C MET A 43 3.65 -1.17 6.52
N ASN A 44 3.44 -2.31 5.87
CA ASN A 44 4.51 -3.09 5.25
C ASN A 44 5.22 -2.32 4.13
N ALA A 45 4.47 -1.59 3.31
CA ALA A 45 5.04 -0.71 2.29
C ALA A 45 5.89 0.41 2.91
N CYS A 46 5.42 1.01 4.01
CA CYS A 46 6.19 2.01 4.75
C CYS A 46 7.51 1.45 5.29
N ILE A 47 7.46 0.28 5.95
CA ILE A 47 8.66 -0.39 6.48
C ILE A 47 9.66 -0.70 5.37
N ASN A 48 9.18 -1.17 4.20
CA ASN A 48 10.05 -1.42 3.07
C ASN A 48 10.71 -0.14 2.53
N ASN A 49 9.96 0.96 2.46
CA ASN A 49 10.51 2.26 2.07
C ASN A 49 11.58 2.74 3.07
N LEU A 50 11.36 2.57 4.38
CA LEU A 50 12.36 2.91 5.41
C LEU A 50 13.64 2.10 5.24
N ARG A 51 13.54 0.80 4.98
CA ARG A 51 14.71 -0.05 4.70
C ARG A 51 15.44 0.36 3.43
N MET A 52 14.72 0.79 2.39
CA MET A 52 15.32 1.32 1.18
C MET A 52 16.09 2.62 1.44
N ILE A 53 15.50 3.53 2.23
CA ILE A 53 16.16 4.79 2.63
C ILE A 53 17.40 4.48 3.47
N ASP A 54 17.31 3.54 4.42
CA ASP A 54 18.44 3.16 5.24
C ASP A 54 19.61 2.59 4.42
N SER A 55 19.28 1.69 3.49
CA SER A 55 20.26 1.15 2.54
C SER A 55 20.90 2.25 1.70
N ALA A 56 20.12 3.22 1.22
CA ALA A 56 20.61 4.36 0.45
C ALA A 56 21.56 5.26 1.26
N LYS A 57 21.24 5.53 2.54
CA LYS A 57 22.12 6.28 3.45
C LYS A 57 23.46 5.57 3.65
N GLN A 58 23.42 4.26 3.89
CA GLN A 58 24.63 3.46 4.08
C GLN A 58 25.49 3.44 2.81
N GLN A 59 24.85 3.31 1.65
CA GLN A 59 25.55 3.32 0.36
C GLN A 59 26.25 4.66 0.09
N TRP A 60 25.55 5.78 0.33
CA TRP A 60 26.13 7.12 0.25
C TRP A 60 27.32 7.28 1.20
N ALA A 61 27.19 6.80 2.44
CA ALA A 61 28.24 6.91 3.45
C ALA A 61 29.52 6.16 3.06
N ILE A 62 29.36 4.96 2.49
CA ILE A 62 30.46 4.13 2.00
C ILE A 62 31.16 4.80 0.81
N GLU A 63 30.40 5.30 -0.17
CA GLU A 63 30.98 5.90 -1.37
C GLU A 63 31.69 7.23 -1.09
N LYS A 64 31.12 8.05 -0.18
CA LYS A 64 31.66 9.36 0.17
C LYS A 64 32.60 9.35 1.37
N ASN A 65 32.91 8.16 1.93
CA ASN A 65 33.72 8.01 3.15
C ASN A 65 33.25 8.90 4.31
N GLN A 66 31.93 8.96 4.53
CA GLN A 66 31.33 9.83 5.54
C GLN A 66 31.38 9.17 6.93
N PRO A 67 31.59 9.95 8.00
CA PRO A 67 31.50 9.45 9.36
C PRO A 67 30.05 9.09 9.70
N GLN A 68 29.83 8.17 10.64
CA GLN A 68 28.48 7.69 11.00
C GLN A 68 27.53 8.78 11.54
N ASN A 69 28.08 9.89 12.03
CA ASN A 69 27.30 11.04 12.51
C ASN A 69 26.88 11.99 11.37
N ALA A 70 27.34 11.76 10.14
CA ALA A 70 26.95 12.57 9.00
C ALA A 70 25.44 12.37 8.72
N THR A 71 24.78 13.49 8.45
CA THR A 71 23.37 13.57 8.08
C THR A 71 23.31 13.81 6.58
N PRO A 72 22.94 12.80 5.77
CA PRO A 72 22.76 13.02 4.34
C PRO A 72 21.56 13.91 4.07
N GLY A 73 21.70 14.81 3.08
CA GLY A 73 20.57 15.53 2.54
C GLY A 73 19.70 14.65 1.64
N GLU A 74 18.49 15.09 1.32
CA GLU A 74 17.61 14.35 0.40
C GLU A 74 18.25 14.18 -1.00
N ALA A 75 18.96 15.20 -1.47
CA ALA A 75 19.66 15.16 -2.75
C ALA A 75 20.83 14.16 -2.78
N ASP A 76 21.39 13.83 -1.62
CA ASP A 76 22.53 12.90 -1.51
C ASP A 76 22.09 11.44 -1.63
N ILE A 77 20.89 11.12 -1.14
CA ILE A 77 20.40 9.73 -1.13
C ILE A 77 19.48 9.39 -2.30
N THR A 78 18.84 10.38 -2.92
CA THR A 78 17.96 10.14 -4.08
C THR A 78 18.62 9.36 -5.21
N PRO A 79 19.93 9.50 -5.54
CA PRO A 79 20.57 8.70 -6.58
C PRO A 79 20.66 7.20 -6.27
N TYR A 80 20.62 6.83 -4.99
CA TYR A 80 20.69 5.44 -4.53
C TYR A 80 19.31 4.81 -4.36
N ILE A 81 18.24 5.59 -4.55
CA ILE A 81 16.87 5.10 -4.53
C ILE A 81 16.40 4.89 -5.97
N LYS A 82 15.80 3.72 -6.22
CA LYS A 82 15.25 3.37 -7.54
C LYS A 82 14.21 4.42 -7.97
N GLY A 83 14.48 5.10 -9.09
CA GLY A 83 13.61 6.14 -9.63
C GLY A 83 14.01 7.57 -9.25
N ASN A 84 15.15 7.77 -8.59
CA ASN A 84 15.72 9.08 -8.26
C ASN A 84 14.76 10.00 -7.49
N GLN A 85 13.82 9.41 -6.75
CA GLN A 85 12.80 10.13 -6.01
C GLN A 85 12.60 9.48 -4.64
N MET A 86 12.40 10.31 -3.62
CA MET A 86 11.96 9.84 -2.31
C MET A 86 10.63 9.07 -2.44
N PRO A 87 10.50 7.90 -1.78
CA PRO A 87 9.23 7.19 -1.73
C PRO A 87 8.20 8.03 -0.96
N VAL A 88 6.94 7.92 -1.35
CA VAL A 88 5.82 8.59 -0.64
C VAL A 88 5.28 7.65 0.43
N CYS A 89 5.11 8.13 1.67
CA CYS A 89 4.58 7.30 2.74
C CYS A 89 3.08 7.03 2.48
N PRO A 90 2.63 5.76 2.38
CA PRO A 90 1.26 5.40 2.04
C PRO A 90 0.24 5.71 3.16
N ALA A 91 0.72 6.16 4.32
CA ALA A 91 -0.04 6.64 5.46
C ALA A 91 -0.05 8.18 5.57
N ASN A 92 0.37 8.91 4.52
CA ASN A 92 0.47 10.38 4.46
C ASN A 92 1.50 11.02 5.42
N GLY A 93 2.46 10.25 5.94
CA GLY A 93 3.61 10.79 6.68
C GLY A 93 4.75 11.28 5.76
N THR A 94 5.75 11.92 6.36
CA THR A 94 6.98 12.34 5.69
C THR A 94 8.16 11.54 6.23
N TYR A 95 9.01 11.03 5.34
CA TYR A 95 10.21 10.32 5.77
C TYR A 95 11.28 11.28 6.27
N THR A 96 11.82 11.02 7.46
CA THR A 96 12.97 11.73 8.01
C THR A 96 14.16 10.78 8.05
N ILE A 97 15.24 11.16 7.36
CA ILE A 97 16.40 10.31 7.09
C ILE A 97 17.24 10.06 8.37
N GLY A 98 17.43 11.10 9.18
CA GLY A 98 18.33 11.08 10.33
C GLY A 98 19.81 11.00 9.92
N ASN A 99 20.70 10.83 10.91
CA ASN A 99 22.11 10.52 10.64
C ASN A 99 22.26 9.06 10.18
N ILE A 100 23.45 8.64 9.75
CA ILE A 100 23.68 7.26 9.29
C ILE A 100 23.45 6.23 10.42
N SER A 101 23.75 6.54 11.67
CA SER A 101 23.54 5.65 12.83
C SER A 101 22.11 5.53 13.33
N THR A 102 21.23 6.48 13.01
CA THR A 102 19.84 6.52 13.46
C THR A 102 18.93 5.99 12.39
N ASP A 103 18.03 5.08 12.73
CA ASP A 103 17.04 4.56 11.79
C ASP A 103 16.17 5.69 11.22
N PRO A 104 15.86 5.68 9.91
CA PRO A 104 14.93 6.63 9.33
C PRO A 104 13.51 6.39 9.87
N THR A 105 12.71 7.46 9.97
CA THR A 105 11.33 7.39 10.50
C THR A 105 10.30 7.92 9.50
N CYS A 106 9.10 7.32 9.52
CA CYS A 106 7.81 7.89 9.08
C CYS A 106 6.93 7.86 10.36
#